data_AF-A0A536ZL09-F1
#
_entry.id   AF-A0A536ZL09-F1
#
_cell.length_a   1.000
_cell.length_b   1.000
_cell.length_c   1.000
_cell.angle_alpha   90.00
_cell.angle_beta   90.00
_cell.angle_gamma   90.00
#
_symmetry.space_group_name_H-M   'P 1'
#
loop_
_entity.id
_entity.type
_entity.pdbx_description
1 polymer ?
#
loop_
_entity_poly.entity_id
_entity_poly.type
_entity_poly.pdbx_seq_one_letter_code
_entity_poly.pdbx_strand_id
1 'polypeptide(L)' 'EALEVFFELREVPGLKKKPSTSELLDWLKLLLAEDIPPEALRSTDKKVVIPPLHGALLKNEQDVHLFERVAFMARSGR' A
#
# COMPACT_ATOMS: atom_id res chain seq x y z
N GLU A 1 5.46 -5.52 13.93
CA GLU A 1 5.91 -4.72 12.78
C GLU A 1 4.97 -4.77 11.57
N ALA A 2 5.02 -5.74 10.64
CA ALA A 2 4.22 -5.62 9.39
C ALA A 2 2.69 -5.57 9.58
N LEU A 3 2.13 -6.40 10.47
CA LEU A 3 0.70 -6.39 10.77
C LEU A 3 0.26 -5.13 11.53
N GLU A 4 1.13 -4.60 12.37
CA GLU A 4 0.89 -3.39 13.16
C GLU A 4 0.75 -2.18 12.24
N VAL A 5 1.68 -2.00 11.30
CA VAL A 5 1.58 -0.98 10.22
C VAL A 5 0.31 -1.13 9.40
N PHE A 6 -0.13 -2.37 9.13
CA PHE A 6 -1.38 -2.61 8.41
C PHE A 6 -2.61 -2.20 9.23
N PHE A 7 -2.63 -2.43 10.54
CA PHE A 7 -3.72 -1.97 11.40
C PHE A 7 -3.71 -0.45 11.57
N GLU A 8 -2.53 0.18 11.68
CA GLU A 8 -2.40 1.65 11.68
C GLU A 8 -2.95 2.28 10.40
N LEU A 9 -2.73 1.66 9.24
CA LEU A 9 -3.28 2.12 7.95
C LEU A 9 -4.81 2.22 7.99
N ARG A 10 -5.49 1.30 8.68
CA ARG A 10 -6.96 1.33 8.81
C ARG A 10 -7.46 2.48 9.68
N GLU A 11 -6.60 3.04 10.51
CA GLU A 11 -6.95 4.15 11.39
C GLU A 11 -6.62 5.52 10.77
N VAL A 12 -6.06 5.54 9.55
CA VAL A 12 -5.80 6.78 8.83
C VAL A 12 -7.13 7.49 8.49
N PRO A 13 -7.33 8.74 8.98
CA PRO A 13 -8.54 9.49 8.70
C PRO A 13 -8.59 9.88 7.22
N GLY A 14 -9.79 9.81 6.62
CA GLY A 14 -10.03 10.18 5.22
C GLY A 14 -10.01 9.02 4.21
N LEU A 15 -9.69 7.80 4.64
CA LEU A 15 -9.95 6.59 3.84
C LEU A 15 -11.45 6.36 3.72
N LYS A 16 -11.98 6.39 2.48
CA LYS A 16 -13.40 6.08 2.23
C LYS A 16 -13.70 4.61 2.53
N LYS A 17 -12.78 3.71 2.19
CA LYS A 17 -12.84 2.28 2.54
C LYS A 17 -11.55 1.86 3.23
N LYS A 18 -11.68 1.35 4.44
CA LYS A 18 -10.55 0.74 5.16
C LYS A 18 -10.19 -0.60 4.49
N PRO A 19 -8.90 -0.88 4.22
CA PRO A 19 -8.49 -2.14 3.62
C PRO A 19 -8.78 -3.33 4.56
N SER A 20 -9.50 -4.32 4.07
CA SER A 20 -9.92 -5.53 4.79
C SER A 20 -8.80 -6.58 4.90
N THR A 21 -8.99 -7.56 5.77
CA THR A 21 -8.00 -8.65 5.93
C THR A 21 -7.96 -9.51 4.66
N SER A 22 -9.10 -9.68 3.99
CA SER A 22 -9.18 -10.35 2.69
C SER A 22 -8.37 -9.61 1.62
N GLU A 23 -8.43 -8.28 1.56
CA GLU A 23 -7.62 -7.48 0.61
C GLU A 23 -6.12 -7.61 0.88
N LEU A 24 -5.70 -7.63 2.15
CA LEU A 24 -4.31 -7.91 2.50
C LEU A 24 -3.87 -9.30 2.02
N LEU A 25 -4.70 -10.33 2.28
CA LEU A 25 -4.40 -11.70 1.88
C LEU A 25 -4.37 -11.86 0.36
N ASP A 26 -5.27 -11.20 -0.36
CA ASP A 26 -5.29 -11.19 -1.83
C ASP A 26 -4.01 -10.54 -2.37
N TRP A 27 -3.58 -9.41 -1.79
CA TRP A 27 -2.33 -8.75 -2.16
C TRP A 27 -1.10 -9.63 -1.92
N LEU A 28 -1.00 -10.28 -0.74
CA LEU A 28 0.09 -11.22 -0.45
C LEU A 28 0.12 -12.41 -1.42
N LYS A 29 -1.03 -12.95 -1.81
CA LYS A 29 -1.13 -14.03 -2.81
C LYS A 29 -0.62 -13.58 -4.17
N LEU A 30 -0.93 -12.35 -4.58
CA LEU A 30 -0.44 -11.80 -5.85
C LEU A 30 1.07 -11.60 -5.84
N LEU A 31 1.64 -11.09 -4.75
CA LEU A 31 3.09 -10.98 -4.60
C LEU A 31 3.78 -12.34 -4.72
N LEU A 32 3.22 -13.38 -4.11
CA LEU A 32 3.72 -14.74 -4.23
C LEU A 32 3.55 -15.32 -5.64
N ALA A 33 2.43 -15.02 -6.31
CA ALA A 33 2.17 -15.50 -7.67
C ALA A 33 3.10 -14.88 -8.72
N GLU A 34 3.53 -13.64 -8.50
CA GLU A 34 4.46 -12.90 -9.36
C GLU A 34 5.93 -13.07 -8.94
N ASP A 35 6.23 -14.01 -8.03
CA ASP A 35 7.57 -14.26 -7.47
C ASP A 35 8.26 -12.98 -6.97
N ILE A 36 7.50 -12.03 -6.39
CA ILE A 36 8.04 -10.77 -5.89
C ILE A 36 8.75 -11.03 -4.55
N PRO A 37 10.07 -10.79 -4.46
CA PRO A 37 10.82 -11.07 -3.25
C PRO A 37 10.47 -10.06 -2.15
N PRO A 38 10.45 -10.46 -0.86
CA PRO A 38 10.18 -9.55 0.26
C PRO A 38 11.11 -8.33 0.31
N GLU A 39 12.33 -8.44 -0.21
CA GLU A 39 13.30 -7.36 -0.32
C GLU A 39 12.79 -6.23 -1.23
N ALA A 40 11.96 -6.55 -2.24
CA ALA A 40 11.33 -5.55 -3.10
C ALA A 40 10.27 -4.71 -2.36
N LEU A 41 9.72 -5.23 -1.25
CA LEU A 41 8.83 -4.49 -0.35
C LEU A 41 9.60 -3.63 0.65
N ARG A 42 10.83 -4.02 0.97
CA ARG A 42 11.74 -3.32 1.89
C ARG A 42 12.51 -2.24 1.14
N SER A 43 11.81 -1.24 0.59
CA SER A 43 12.52 -0.07 0.09
C SER A 43 13.15 0.70 1.25
N THR A 44 14.48 0.84 1.22
CA THR A 44 15.23 1.76 2.10
C THR A 44 15.09 3.22 1.65
N ASP A 45 14.58 3.44 0.45
CA ASP A 45 14.37 4.75 -0.13
C ASP A 45 12.98 5.26 0.26
N LYS A 46 12.92 6.30 1.11
CA LYS A 46 11.68 7.00 1.51
C LYS A 46 10.92 7.61 0.32
N LYS A 47 11.46 7.48 -0.90
CA LYS A 47 10.89 7.91 -2.18
C LYS A 47 10.03 6.82 -2.86
N VAL A 48 10.26 5.54 -2.56
CA VAL A 48 9.43 4.42 -3.06
C VAL A 48 8.36 4.11 -2.02
N VAL A 49 7.28 4.89 -2.06
CA VAL A 49 6.17 4.80 -1.10
C VAL A 49 5.04 3.89 -1.60
N ILE A 50 5.09 3.50 -2.88
CA ILE A 50 4.01 2.74 -3.52
C ILE A 50 4.43 1.28 -3.62
N PRO A 51 3.79 0.36 -2.86
CA PRO A 51 4.07 -1.06 -2.98
C PRO A 51 3.65 -1.59 -4.37
N PRO A 52 4.35 -2.60 -4.91
CA PRO A 52 3.91 -3.28 -6.12
C PRO A 52 2.51 -3.87 -5.91
N LEU A 53 1.66 -3.81 -6.93
CA LEU A 53 0.30 -4.36 -6.91
C LEU A 53 -0.63 -3.80 -5.81
N HIS A 54 -0.36 -2.58 -5.31
CA HIS A 54 -1.16 -1.91 -4.28
C HIS A 54 -2.65 -1.71 -4.63
N GLY A 55 -3.04 -1.79 -5.91
CA GLY A 55 -4.45 -1.79 -6.32
C GLY A 55 -5.24 -3.01 -5.81
N ALA A 56 -4.57 -4.12 -5.47
CA ALA A 56 -5.22 -5.24 -4.79
C ALA A 56 -5.50 -4.94 -3.30
N LEU A 57 -4.70 -4.05 -2.70
CA LEU A 57 -4.89 -3.56 -1.34
C LEU A 57 -5.98 -2.47 -1.29
N LEU A 58 -6.02 -1.58 -2.29
CA LEU A 58 -7.00 -0.51 -2.43
C LEU A 58 -7.92 -0.80 -3.63
N LYS A 59 -9.03 -1.52 -3.40
CA LYS A 59 -9.99 -1.89 -4.45
C LYS A 59 -10.83 -0.72 -5.00
N ASN A 60 -10.66 0.50 -4.49
CA ASN A 60 -11.36 1.69 -4.95
C ASN A 60 -10.42 2.57 -5.78
N GLU A 61 -10.73 2.75 -7.07
CA GLU A 61 -9.93 3.54 -8.02
C GLU A 61 -9.72 4.99 -7.55
N GLN A 62 -10.70 5.59 -6.86
CA GLN A 62 -10.54 6.94 -6.32
C GLN A 62 -9.54 6.97 -5.16
N ASP A 63 -9.52 5.92 -4.33
CA ASP A 63 -8.59 5.81 -3.21
C ASP A 63 -7.18 5.48 -3.71
N VAL A 64 -7.05 4.68 -4.78
CA VAL A 64 -5.78 4.46 -5.50
C VAL A 64 -5.22 5.79 -6.01
N HIS A 65 -6.04 6.59 -6.68
CA HIS A 65 -5.57 7.84 -7.27
C HIS A 65 -5.25 8.91 -6.20
N LEU A 66 -6.01 8.96 -5.10
CA LEU A 66 -5.68 9.81 -3.95
C LEU A 66 -4.37 9.38 -3.29
N PHE A 67 -4.17 8.07 -3.12
CA PHE A 67 -2.93 7.51 -2.57
C PHE A 67 -1.72 7.84 -3.45
N GLU A 68 -1.84 7.68 -4.77
CA GLU A 68 -0.80 8.08 -5.74
C GLU A 68 -0.45 9.57 -5.64
N ARG A 69 -1.46 10.44 -5.54
CA ARG A 69 -1.27 11.90 -5.38
C ARG A 69 -0.57 12.25 -4.08
N VAL A 70 -0.99 11.67 -2.96
CA VAL A 70 -0.38 11.90 -1.64
C VAL A 70 1.06 11.39 -1.63
N ALA A 71 1.31 10.20 -2.20
CA ALA A 71 2.65 9.65 -2.36
C ALA A 71 3.55 10.54 -3.24
N PHE A 72 3.01 11.17 -4.28
CA PHE A 72 3.73 12.10 -5.14
C PHE A 72 4.04 13.44 -4.44
N MET A 73 3.08 14.00 -3.69
CA MET A 73 3.31 15.22 -2.90
C MET A 73 4.36 15.02 -1.80
N ALA A 74 4.34 13.87 -1.13
CA ALA A 74 5.37 13.49 -0.14
C ALA A 74 6.78 13.38 -0.75
N ARG A 75 6.90 13.17 -2.08
CA ARG A 75 8.19 13.19 -2.80
C ARG A 75 8.67 14.61 -3.11
N SER A 76 7.77 15.56 -3.34
CA SER A 76 8.09 16.92 -3.79
C SER A 76 8.34 17.91 -2.64
N GLY A 77 7.93 17.57 -1.41
CA GLY A 77 8.12 18.39 -0.21
C GLY A 77 9.42 18.14 0.56
N ARG A 78 10.45 17.56 -0.07
CA ARG A 78 11.79 17.37 0.51
C ARG A 78 12.86 17.91 -0.42
#